data_AF-A0A2H0PDZ4-F1
#
_entry.id   AF-A0A2H0PDZ4-F1
#
_cell.length_a   1.000
_cell.length_b   1.000
_cell.length_c   1.000
_cell.angle_alpha   90.00
_cell.angle_beta   90.00
_cell.angle_gamma   90.00
#
_symmetry.space_group_name_H-M   'P 1'
#
loop_
_entity.id
_entity.type
_entity.pdbx_description
1 polymer ?
#
loop_
_entity_poly.entity_id
_entity_poly.type
_entity_poly.pdbx_seq_one_letter_code
_entity_poly.pdbx_strand_id
1 'polypeptide(L)'
;MKRFACVHGHFYQPPRENPWTGAVERQLSAGRDHDWNERIARECYVPNGEARVVDSAGHITDIVDNYSWMSFNFGPTLLIWLEHAHPHAYAGLLAADKKSAERLAGHGNALA
;
A
#
# COMPACT_ATOMS: atom_id res chain seq x y z
N MET A 1 -10.03 27.58 -16.07
CA MET A 1 -9.00 26.61 -16.52
C MET A 1 -9.08 25.38 -15.63
N LYS A 2 -9.11 24.16 -16.19
CA LYS A 2 -9.00 22.92 -15.39
C LYS A 2 -7.54 22.76 -14.93
N ARG A 3 -7.33 22.42 -13.66
CA ARG A 3 -6.02 22.09 -13.09
C ARG A 3 -5.92 20.58 -12.94
N PHE A 4 -4.74 20.03 -13.17
CA PHE A 4 -4.47 18.60 -13.08
C PHE A 4 -3.32 18.36 -12.10
N ALA A 5 -3.41 17.26 -11.35
CA ALA A 5 -2.34 16.75 -10.50
C ALA A 5 -2.25 15.23 -10.72
N CYS A 6 -1.03 14.69 -10.68
CA CYS A 6 -0.77 13.27 -10.81
C CYS A 6 0.12 12.83 -9.64
N VAL A 7 -0.21 11.67 -9.06
CA VAL A 7 0.55 11.03 -7.99
C VAL A 7 0.80 9.59 -8.43
N HIS A 8 2.05 9.14 -8.27
CA HIS A 8 2.44 7.76 -8.49
C HIS A 8 3.14 7.21 -7.24
N GLY A 9 2.69 6.07 -6.74
CA GLY A 9 3.31 5.37 -5.62
C GLY A 9 4.18 4.21 -6.07
N HIS A 10 5.50 4.30 -5.85
CA HIS A 10 6.42 3.19 -6.03
C HIS A 10 6.75 2.55 -4.69
N PHE A 11 6.30 1.30 -4.49
CA PHE A 11 6.44 0.60 -3.20
C PHE A 11 7.39 -0.59 -3.35
N TYR A 12 8.48 -0.58 -2.61
CA TYR A 12 9.50 -1.62 -2.66
C TYR A 12 10.13 -1.86 -1.29
N GLN A 13 10.43 -3.13 -1.01
CA GLN A 13 11.36 -3.56 0.03
C GLN A 13 12.34 -4.56 -0.58
N PRO A 14 13.65 -4.43 -0.26
CA PRO A 14 14.61 -5.48 -0.62
C PRO A 14 14.25 -6.79 0.08
N PRO A 15 14.69 -7.95 -0.44
CA PRO A 15 14.60 -9.21 0.29
C PRO A 15 15.21 -9.06 1.70
N ARG A 16 14.48 -9.56 2.71
CA ARG A 16 14.87 -9.49 4.13
C ARG A 16 14.82 -10.85 4.81
N GLU A 17 14.34 -11.85 4.10
CA GLU A 17 14.22 -13.23 4.55
C GLU A 17 15.60 -13.84 4.76
N ASN A 18 15.76 -14.56 5.86
CA ASN A 18 16.93 -15.40 6.06
C ASN A 18 16.93 -16.52 4.99
N PRO A 19 18.04 -16.73 4.26
CA PRO A 19 18.06 -17.64 3.12
C PRO A 19 17.95 -19.12 3.50
N TRP A 20 18.12 -19.48 4.77
CA TRP A 20 17.92 -20.84 5.28
C TRP A 20 16.52 -21.09 5.81
N THR A 21 15.88 -20.09 6.42
CA THR A 21 14.57 -20.27 7.07
C THR A 21 13.41 -19.69 6.25
N GLY A 22 13.70 -18.82 5.27
CA GLY A 22 12.69 -18.08 4.51
C GLY A 22 11.92 -17.04 5.34
N ALA A 23 12.24 -16.87 6.62
CA ALA A 23 11.55 -15.94 7.51
C ALA A 23 12.33 -14.63 7.64
N VAL A 24 11.62 -13.51 7.72
CA VAL A 24 12.22 -12.23 8.15
C VAL A 24 12.46 -12.31 9.65
N GLU A 25 13.70 -12.10 10.09
CA GLU A 25 14.04 -12.09 11.51
C GLU A 25 13.60 -10.79 12.18
N ARG A 26 13.45 -10.82 13.50
CA ARG A 26 13.09 -9.63 14.28
C ARG A 26 14.14 -8.53 14.10
N GLN A 27 13.71 -7.32 13.74
CA GLN A 27 14.59 -6.16 13.55
C GLN A 27 14.30 -5.11 14.62
N LEU A 28 15.19 -4.96 15.60
CA LEU A 28 14.99 -4.04 16.74
C LEU A 28 14.76 -2.57 16.31
N SER A 29 15.32 -2.16 15.18
CA SER A 29 15.14 -0.81 14.63
C SER A 29 13.72 -0.54 14.09
N ALA A 30 12.89 -1.58 13.91
CA ALA A 30 11.46 -1.46 13.61
C ALA A 30 10.62 -1.08 14.86
N GLY A 31 11.23 -0.97 16.03
CA GLY A 31 10.56 -0.50 17.25
C GLY A 31 9.60 -1.54 17.80
N ARG A 32 8.30 -1.24 17.79
CA ARG A 32 7.28 -2.16 18.34
C ARG A 32 6.91 -3.27 17.38
N ASP A 33 7.10 -3.06 16.08
CA ASP A 33 6.76 -4.02 15.05
C ASP A 33 7.85 -5.10 14.97
N HIS A 34 7.49 -6.27 14.46
CA HIS A 34 8.40 -7.41 14.37
C HIS A 34 9.64 -7.06 13.51
N ASP A 35 9.39 -6.45 12.35
CA ASP A 35 10.40 -6.06 11.39
C ASP A 35 9.96 -4.82 10.58
N TRP A 36 10.82 -4.36 9.68
CA TRP A 36 10.55 -3.17 8.86
C TRP A 36 9.39 -3.34 7.87
N ASN A 37 9.13 -4.56 7.37
CA ASN A 37 8.00 -4.77 6.47
C ASN A 37 6.69 -4.56 7.24
N GLU A 38 6.58 -5.13 8.45
CA GLU A 38 5.41 -4.95 9.32
C GLU A 38 5.18 -3.49 9.71
N ARG A 39 6.25 -2.80 10.12
CA ARG A 39 6.16 -1.37 10.47
C ARG A 39 5.63 -0.55 9.30
N ILE A 40 6.21 -0.73 8.12
CA ILE A 40 5.86 0.08 6.95
C ILE A 40 4.48 -0.33 6.41
N ALA A 41 4.07 -1.59 6.54
CA ALA A 41 2.69 -1.99 6.24
C ALA A 41 1.69 -1.22 7.11
N ARG A 42 1.93 -1.20 8.43
CA ARG A 42 1.09 -0.47 9.39
C ARG A 42 1.11 1.04 9.19
N GLU A 43 2.23 1.62 8.77
CA GLU A 43 2.39 3.08 8.62
C GLU A 43 2.06 3.60 7.22
N CYS A 44 2.10 2.75 6.20
CA CYS A 44 2.03 3.18 4.80
C CYS A 44 1.15 2.28 3.92
N TYR A 45 1.46 0.98 3.79
CA TYR A 45 0.77 0.16 2.79
C TYR A 45 -0.72 -0.01 3.08
N VAL A 46 -1.05 -0.30 4.35
CA VAL A 46 -2.42 -0.45 4.84
C VAL A 46 -3.14 0.92 4.86
N PRO A 47 -2.61 1.97 5.51
CA PRO A 47 -3.30 3.26 5.57
C PRO A 47 -3.54 3.95 4.22
N ASN A 48 -2.77 3.62 3.17
CA ASN A 48 -3.08 4.15 1.83
C ASN A 48 -4.39 3.58 1.26
N GLY A 49 -4.79 2.37 1.64
CA GLY A 49 -6.08 1.79 1.23
C GLY A 49 -7.28 2.32 2.04
N GLU A 50 -7.01 3.01 3.16
CA GLU A 50 -8.02 3.52 4.09
C GLU A 50 -7.59 4.89 4.67
N ALA A 51 -7.16 5.79 3.78
CA ALA A 51 -6.58 7.07 4.16
C ALA A 51 -7.66 8.00 4.72
N ARG A 52 -7.42 8.52 5.92
CA ARG A 52 -8.35 9.42 6.61
C ARG A 52 -8.17 10.84 6.10
N VAL A 53 -9.23 11.44 5.59
CA VAL A 53 -9.29 12.87 5.32
C VAL A 53 -9.75 13.55 6.60
N VAL A 54 -9.03 14.59 7.01
CA VAL A 54 -9.33 15.33 8.25
C VAL A 54 -9.62 16.80 7.99
N ASP A 55 -10.50 17.38 8.79
CA ASP A 55 -10.73 18.83 8.82
C ASP A 55 -9.62 19.58 9.59
N SER A 56 -9.76 20.90 9.70
CA SER A 56 -8.80 21.75 10.44
C SER A 56 -8.78 21.50 11.95
N ALA A 57 -9.79 20.83 12.50
CA ALA A 57 -9.86 20.44 13.91
C ALA A 57 -9.38 18.99 14.13
N GLY A 58 -9.03 18.27 13.06
CA GLY A 58 -8.54 16.89 13.12
C GLY A 58 -9.66 15.84 13.13
N HIS A 59 -10.92 16.21 12.88
CA HIS A 59 -12.00 15.24 12.75
C HIS A 59 -11.93 14.54 11.40
N ILE A 60 -12.16 13.23 11.40
CA ILE A 60 -12.24 12.44 10.17
C ILE A 60 -13.53 12.83 9.45
N THR A 61 -13.39 13.35 8.23
CA THR A 61 -14.51 13.74 7.37
C THR A 61 -14.76 12.72 6.26
N ASP A 62 -13.76 11.93 5.90
CA ASP A 62 -13.86 10.86 4.90
C ASP A 62 -12.77 9.80 5.09
N ILE A 63 -12.97 8.63 4.49
CA ILE A 63 -11.96 7.57 4.37
C ILE A 63 -11.85 7.20 2.89
N VAL A 64 -10.69 7.47 2.32
CA VAL A 64 -10.41 7.32 0.89
C VAL A 64 -9.37 6.24 0.67
N ASP A 65 -9.66 5.33 -0.26
CA ASP A 65 -8.65 4.44 -0.81
C ASP A 65 -7.81 5.20 -1.84
N ASN A 66 -6.57 5.54 -1.47
CA ASN A 66 -5.68 6.29 -2.35
C ASN A 66 -5.29 5.48 -3.59
N TYR A 67 -5.19 4.15 -3.50
CA TYR A 67 -4.83 3.30 -4.64
C TYR A 67 -5.89 3.34 -5.74
N SER A 68 -7.15 3.58 -5.37
CA SER A 68 -8.24 3.81 -6.32
C SER A 68 -8.10 5.12 -7.11
N TRP A 69 -7.19 6.03 -6.72
CA TRP A 69 -7.03 7.37 -7.30
C TRP A 69 -5.63 7.72 -7.78
N MET A 70 -4.57 7.12 -7.22
CA MET A 70 -3.19 7.24 -7.69
C MET A 70 -2.79 6.03 -8.53
N SER A 71 -1.87 6.18 -9.48
CA SER A 71 -1.22 5.00 -10.07
C SER A 71 -0.18 4.44 -9.10
N PHE A 72 0.08 3.13 -9.15
CA PHE A 72 1.03 2.50 -8.23
C PHE A 72 1.67 1.25 -8.80
N ASN A 73 2.84 0.89 -8.29
CA ASN A 73 3.42 -0.44 -8.47
C ASN A 73 4.03 -0.95 -7.16
N PHE A 74 4.02 -2.27 -7.01
CA PHE A 74 4.64 -2.96 -5.88
C PHE A 74 5.71 -3.90 -6.42
N GLY A 75 6.92 -3.82 -5.85
CA GLY A 75 7.97 -4.78 -6.14
C GLY A 75 7.52 -6.21 -5.81
N PRO A 76 7.94 -7.22 -6.58
CA PRO A 76 7.41 -8.58 -6.46
C PRO A 76 7.65 -9.20 -5.08
N THR A 77 8.82 -8.94 -4.47
CA THR A 77 9.17 -9.39 -3.11
C THR A 77 8.19 -8.85 -2.07
N LEU A 78 7.90 -7.55 -2.15
CA LEU A 78 6.96 -6.90 -1.24
C LEU A 78 5.52 -7.37 -1.47
N LEU A 79 5.10 -7.52 -2.73
CA LEU A 79 3.72 -7.93 -3.05
C LEU A 79 3.44 -9.36 -2.56
N ILE A 80 4.37 -10.29 -2.76
CA ILE A 80 4.28 -11.68 -2.26
C ILE A 80 4.23 -11.69 -0.73
N TRP A 81 5.10 -10.91 -0.08
CA TRP A 81 5.07 -10.79 1.38
C TRP A 81 3.73 -10.23 1.87
N LEU A 82 3.20 -9.19 1.21
CA LEU A 82 1.94 -8.54 1.58
C LEU A 82 0.74 -9.47 1.42
N GLU A 83 0.72 -10.31 0.38
CA GLU A 83 -0.32 -11.33 0.16
C GLU A 83 -0.45 -12.28 1.36
N HIS A 84 0.68 -12.70 1.93
CA HIS A 84 0.69 -13.63 3.07
C HIS A 84 0.51 -12.92 4.42
N ALA A 85 1.21 -11.80 4.65
CA ALA A 85 1.23 -11.12 5.94
C ALA A 85 -0.02 -10.24 6.17
N HIS A 86 -0.52 -9.59 5.11
CA HIS A 86 -1.63 -8.65 5.16
C HIS A 86 -2.65 -8.94 4.04
N PRO A 87 -3.31 -10.13 4.04
CA PRO A 87 -4.18 -10.57 2.95
C PRO A 87 -5.34 -9.59 2.66
N HIS A 88 -5.83 -8.88 3.68
CA HIS A 88 -6.85 -7.84 3.50
C HIS A 88 -6.33 -6.62 2.73
N ALA A 89 -5.09 -6.19 3.00
CA ALA A 89 -4.47 -5.08 2.28
C ALA A 89 -4.18 -5.47 0.83
N TYR A 90 -3.68 -6.68 0.61
CA TYR A 90 -3.48 -7.24 -0.72
C TYR A 90 -4.79 -7.30 -1.54
N ALA A 91 -5.86 -7.85 -0.95
CA ALA A 91 -7.18 -7.85 -1.59
C ALA A 91 -7.69 -6.42 -1.86
N GLY A 92 -7.38 -5.48 -0.97
CA GLY A 92 -7.63 -4.05 -1.15
C GLY A 92 -6.96 -3.48 -2.40
N LEU A 93 -5.69 -3.80 -2.64
CA LEU A 93 -4.97 -3.36 -3.85
C LEU A 93 -5.64 -3.86 -5.14
N LEU A 94 -6.05 -5.14 -5.16
CA LEU A 94 -6.75 -5.72 -6.30
C LEU A 94 -8.12 -5.06 -6.54
N ALA A 95 -8.85 -4.79 -5.46
CA ALA A 95 -10.13 -4.10 -5.52
C ALA A 95 -9.98 -2.64 -6.00
N ALA A 96 -8.94 -1.95 -5.53
CA ALA A 96 -8.62 -0.58 -5.92
C ALA A 96 -8.29 -0.48 -7.41
N ASP A 97 -7.47 -1.40 -7.91
CA ASP A 97 -7.14 -1.46 -9.33
C ASP A 97 -8.39 -1.68 -10.19
N LYS A 98 -9.22 -2.67 -9.82
CA LYS A 98 -10.49 -2.93 -10.50
C LYS A 98 -11.41 -1.70 -10.51
N LYS A 99 -11.59 -1.04 -9.35
CA LYS A 99 -12.41 0.17 -9.21
C LYS A 99 -11.86 1.33 -10.04
N SER A 100 -10.55 1.47 -10.13
CA SER A 100 -9.92 2.48 -10.99
C SER A 100 -10.14 2.20 -12.47
N ALA A 101 -10.06 0.93 -12.90
CA ALA A 101 -10.34 0.53 -14.28
C ALA A 101 -11.78 0.83 -14.70
N GLU A 102 -12.76 0.61 -13.82
CA GLU A 102 -14.17 0.99 -14.04
C GLU A 102 -14.31 2.50 -14.31
N ARG A 103 -13.52 3.33 -13.61
CA ARG A 103 -13.51 4.80 -13.76
C ARG A 103 -12.69 5.28 -14.96
N LEU A 104 -11.69 4.52 -15.40
CA LEU A 104 -10.67 4.92 -16.37
C LEU A 104 -10.75 4.12 -17.68
N ALA A 105 -11.97 3.84 -18.15
CA ALA A 105 -12.22 3.18 -19.44
C ALA A 105 -11.47 1.84 -19.62
N GLY A 106 -11.33 1.07 -18.54
CA GLY A 106 -10.66 -0.23 -18.52
C GLY A 106 -9.18 -0.19 -18.14
N HIS A 107 -8.60 1.00 -17.90
CA HIS A 107 -7.20 1.13 -17.47
C HIS A 107 -7.09 1.20 -15.95
N GLY A 108 -6.58 0.14 -15.34
CA GLY A 108 -6.26 0.09 -13.91
C GLY A 108 -5.11 1.04 -13.53
N ASN A 109 -5.08 1.40 -12.26
CA ASN A 109 -4.04 2.20 -11.64
C ASN A 109 -2.79 1.38 -11.29
N ALA A 110 -2.92 0.06 -11.13
CA ALA A 110 -1.80 -0.83 -10.86
C ALA A 110 -0.94 -1.01 -12.12
N LEU A 111 0.37 -0.83 -11.96
CA LEU A 111 1.37 -0.93 -13.01
C LEU A 111 2.38 -2.04 -12.66
N ALA A 112 3.00 -2.60 -13.71
CA ALA A 112 4.06 -3.61 -13.62
C ALA A 112 5.42 -3.02 -14.02
#